data_AF-A0A7J8YIC6-F1
#
_entry.id   AF-A0A7J8YIC6-F1
#
_cell.length_a   1.000
_cell.length_b   1.000
_cell.length_c   1.000
_cell.angle_alpha   90.00
_cell.angle_beta   90.00
_cell.angle_gamma   90.00
#
_symmetry.space_group_name_H-M   'P 1'
#
loop_
_entity.id
_entity.type
_entity.pdbx_description
1 polymer ?
#
loop_
_entity_poly.entity_id
_entity_poly.type
_entity_poly.pdbx_seq_one_letter_code
_entity_poly.pdbx_strand_id
1 'polypeptide(L)' 'MGFKASYLNELERMIRTLKRDWTIVYDMLNGKDNSGFGWNEHRQMVVLKILCGTHI' A
#
# COMPACT_ATOMS: atom_id res chain seq x y z
N MET A 1 -3.15 -34.19 13.70
CA MET A 1 -2.29 -33.23 12.97
C MET A 1 -3.12 -32.15 12.21
N GLY A 2 -4.25 -31.66 12.76
CA GLY A 2 -5.19 -30.80 12.00
C GLY A 2 -5.10 -29.28 12.24
N PHE A 3 -4.69 -28.85 13.44
CA PHE A 3 -4.67 -27.42 13.79
C PHE A 3 -3.55 -26.62 13.11
N LYS A 4 -2.39 -27.23 12.84
CA LYS A 4 -1.24 -26.52 12.25
C LYS A 4 -1.48 -26.10 10.78
N ALA A 5 -2.35 -26.81 10.06
CA ALA A 5 -2.64 -26.54 8.65
C ALA A 5 -3.60 -25.36 8.47
N SER A 6 -4.56 -25.14 9.38
CA SER A 6 -5.51 -24.03 9.27
C SER A 6 -4.83 -22.68 9.47
N TYR A 7 -3.93 -22.54 10.45
CA TYR A 7 -3.17 -21.31 10.68
C TYR A 7 -2.27 -20.93 9.49
N LEU A 8 -1.64 -21.92 8.85
CA LEU A 8 -0.81 -21.68 7.67
C LEU A 8 -1.64 -21.16 6.49
N ASN A 9 -2.82 -21.74 6.27
CA ASN A 9 -3.73 -21.31 5.21
C ASN A 9 -4.26 -19.88 5.45
N GLU A 10 -4.56 -19.52 6.70
CA GLU A 10 -4.96 -18.16 7.05
C GLU A 10 -3.83 -17.16 6.83
N LEU A 11 -2.62 -17.50 7.27
CA LEU A 11 -1.45 -16.65 7.09
C LEU A 11 -1.12 -16.44 5.60
N GLU A 12 -1.20 -17.49 4.78
CA GLU A 12 -0.98 -17.39 3.34
C GLU A 12 -2.01 -16.47 2.68
N ARG A 13 -3.28 -16.58 3.07
CA ARG A 13 -4.35 -15.68 2.59
C ARG A 13 -4.08 -14.23 3.00
N MET A 14 -3.70 -13.99 4.25
CA MET A 14 -3.36 -12.64 4.73
C MET A 14 -2.18 -12.04 3.97
N ILE A 15 -1.10 -12.80 3.77
CA ILE A 15 0.07 -12.34 3.00
C ILE A 15 -0.31 -12.01 1.56
N ARG A 16 -1.16 -12.83 0.94
CA ARG A 16 -1.62 -12.58 -0.42
C ARG A 16 -2.45 -11.30 -0.53
N THR A 17 -3.32 -11.04 0.43
CA THR A 17 -4.08 -9.78 0.51
C THR A 17 -3.15 -8.59 0.71
N LEU A 18 -2.24 -8.66 1.69
CA LEU A 18 -1.27 -7.60 1.96
C LEU A 18 -0.40 -7.27 0.75
N LYS A 19 0.07 -8.29 0.02
CA LYS A 19 0.83 -8.09 -1.23
C LYS A 19 0.02 -7.34 -2.28
N ARG A 20 -1.25 -7.70 -2.47
CA ARG A 20 -2.14 -7.04 -3.45
C ARG A 20 -2.41 -5.59 -3.07
N ASP A 21 -2.72 -5.33 -1.81
CA ASP A 21 -2.99 -3.97 -1.32
C ASP A 21 -1.73 -3.10 -1.40
N TRP A 22 -0.56 -3.68 -1.11
CA TRP A 22 0.72 -2.99 -1.26
C TRP A 22 1.05 -2.65 -2.71
N THR A 23 0.72 -3.51 -3.67
CA THR A 23 0.86 -3.18 -5.09
C THR A 23 0.07 -1.93 -5.47
N ILE A 24 -1.13 -1.73 -4.90
CA ILE A 24 -1.95 -0.54 -5.15
C ILE A 24 -1.25 0.71 -4.60
N VAL A 25 -0.74 0.66 -3.36
CA VAL A 25 0.01 1.77 -2.76
C VAL A 25 1.27 2.09 -3.56
N TYR A 26 1.99 1.06 -4.00
CA TYR A 26 3.20 1.23 -4.80
C TYR A 26 2.90 1.88 -6.15
N ASP A 27 1.82 1.47 -6.82
CA ASP A 27 1.36 2.06 -8.07
C ASP A 27 0.93 3.51 -7.88
N MET A 28 0.23 3.86 -6.80
CA MET A 28 -0.08 5.25 -6.50
C MET A 28 1.18 6.10 -6.30
N LEU A 29 2.26 5.55 -5.74
CA LEU A 29 3.48 6.32 -5.48
C LEU A 29 4.45 6.38 -6.67
N ASN A 30 4.50 5.34 -7.51
CA ASN A 30 5.52 5.18 -8.55
C ASN A 30 4.93 4.94 -9.96
N GLY A 31 3.61 4.79 -10.07
CA GLY A 31 2.92 4.54 -11.32
C GLY A 31 3.07 5.72 -12.28
N LYS A 32 3.06 5.40 -13.58
CA LYS A 32 3.05 6.41 -14.63
C LYS A 32 1.79 7.28 -14.45
N ASP A 33 1.96 8.60 -14.56
CA ASP A 33 0.88 9.59 -14.41
C ASP A 33 0.31 9.76 -12.99
N ASN A 34 0.90 9.11 -11.97
CA ASN A 34 0.50 9.23 -10.55
C ASN A 34 1.35 10.26 -9.76
N SER A 35 2.02 11.20 -10.42
CA SER A 35 2.86 12.23 -9.77
C SER A 35 2.11 13.15 -8.78
N GLY A 36 0.78 13.19 -8.89
CA GLY A 36 -0.12 13.88 -7.97
C GLY A 36 -0.31 13.17 -6.63
N PHE A 37 0.33 12.02 -6.39
CA PHE A 37 0.32 11.33 -5.11
C PHE A 37 1.69 11.41 -4.41
N GLY A 38 1.67 11.28 -3.09
CA GLY A 38 2.86 11.28 -2.25
C GLY A 38 2.69 10.46 -0.99
N TRP A 39 3.81 10.12 -0.37
CA TRP A 39 3.83 9.45 0.92
C TRP A 39 3.92 10.49 2.05
N ASN A 40 3.03 10.39 3.03
CA ASN A 40 3.14 11.14 4.28
C ASN A 40 3.79 10.26 5.35
N GLU A 41 5.06 10.52 5.66
CA GLU A 41 5.82 9.73 6.64
C GLU A 41 5.25 9.82 8.06
N HIS A 42 4.67 10.96 8.45
CA HIS A 42 4.12 11.13 9.79
C HIS A 42 2.83 10.33 9.99
N ARG A 43 2.02 10.23 8.93
CA ARG A 43 0.70 9.57 8.97
C ARG A 43 0.71 8.17 8.37
N GLN A 44 1.84 7.74 7.81
CA GLN A 44 2.04 6.45 7.15
C GLN A 44 0.93 6.15 6.12
N MET A 45 0.62 7.14 5.28
CA MET A 45 -0.47 7.06 4.30
C MET A 45 -0.15 7.80 3.00
N VAL A 46 -0.80 7.37 1.91
CA VAL A 46 -0.77 8.07 0.62
C VAL A 46 -1.65 9.32 0.70
N VAL A 47 -1.12 10.45 0.20
CA VAL A 47 -1.80 11.74 0.14
C VAL A 47 -1.79 12.29 -1.28
N LEU A 48 -2.78 13.11 -1.61
CA LEU A 48 -2.80 13.87 -2.87
C LEU A 48 -1.92 15.11 -2.73
N LYS A 49 -0.86 15.17 -3.55
CA LYS A 49 -0.11 16.38 -3.87
C LYS A 49 -0.88 17.14 -4.96
N ILE A 50 -1.93 17.85 -4.57
CA ILE A 50 -2.61 18.76 -5.50
C ILE A 50 -1.59 19.80 -5.95
N LEU A 51 -1.24 19.81 -7.24
CA LEU A 51 -0.34 20.77 -7.86
C LEU A 51 -0.98 22.17 -7.81
N CYS A 52 -0.78 22.89 -6.71
CA CYS A 52 -0.90 24.34 -6.69
C CYS A 52 0.37 24.86 -6.02
N GLY A 53 1.15 25.65 -6.78
CA GLY A 53 2.50 26.08 -6.42
C GLY A 53 2.55 26.81 -5.07
N THR A 54 2.81 26.05 -4.01
CA THR A 54 3.06 26.62 -2.69
C THR A 54 4.24 25.88 -2.09
N HIS A 55 5.29 26.67 -1.84
CA HIS A 55 6.51 26.26 -1.17
C HIS A 55 6.20 25.51 0.12
N ILE A 56 6.85 24.36 0.28
CA ILE A 56 7.22 23.77 1.57
C ILE A 56 8.73 23.60 1.53
#